data_AF-A0A947RXJ5-F1
#
_entry.id   AF-A0A947RXJ5-F1
#
_cell.length_a   1.000
_cell.length_b   1.000
_cell.length_c   1.000
_cell.angle_alpha   90.00
_cell.angle_beta   90.00
_cell.angle_gamma   90.00
#
_symmetry.space_group_name_H-M   'P 1'
#
loop_
_entity.id
_entity.type
_entity.pdbx_description
1 polymer ?
#
loop_
_entity_poly.entity_id
_entity_poly.type
_entity_poly.pdbx_seq_one_letter_code
_entity_poly.pdbx_strand_id
1 'polypeptide(L)'
;MVFKKKIYAVILILAIFGLAFYVGLVARIYGYANINEARKADAVVVMGASQWNGKPSPVFQARLDHAFSLYQAGFSSKFILTGGVGNGERLAESEVGKDYLIEKSVPGQKIFREEVGQTSLQSLKQVAQILEQQKMDSIILVSDGFHMMRLEKMAEDLGIEAYISATQGYMSNLAEFKYIMRESLVYLLYLLFKV
;
A
#
# COMPACT_ATOMS: atom_id res chain seq x y z
N MET A 1 7.15 14.32 -48.92
CA MET A 1 8.33 14.08 -48.04
C MET A 1 8.34 14.96 -46.78
N VAL A 2 8.06 16.26 -46.89
CA VAL A 2 8.03 17.22 -45.75
C VAL A 2 6.95 16.89 -44.70
N PHE A 3 5.76 16.47 -45.13
CA PHE A 3 4.66 16.11 -44.22
C PHE A 3 4.99 14.94 -43.29
N LYS A 4 5.62 13.88 -43.82
CA LYS A 4 6.09 12.73 -43.02
C LYS A 4 7.15 13.16 -42.00
N LYS A 5 8.09 14.04 -42.37
CA LYS A 5 9.10 14.58 -41.44
C LYS A 5 8.47 15.37 -40.29
N LYS A 6 7.41 16.15 -40.54
CA LYS A 6 6.66 16.87 -39.50
C LYS A 6 5.94 15.89 -38.55
N ILE A 7 5.34 14.83 -39.07
CA ILE A 7 4.70 13.79 -38.23
C ILE A 7 5.73 13.12 -37.32
N TYR A 8 6.88 12.70 -37.84
CA TYR A 8 7.93 12.08 -37.02
C TYR A 8 8.47 13.04 -35.96
N ALA A 9 8.62 14.33 -36.28
CA ALA A 9 9.02 15.34 -35.30
C ALA A 9 8.00 15.49 -34.16
N VAL A 10 6.70 15.52 -34.47
CA VAL A 10 5.64 15.57 -33.45
C VAL A 10 5.64 14.32 -32.57
N ILE A 11 5.74 13.13 -33.17
CA ILE A 11 5.82 11.86 -32.41
C ILE A 11 7.03 11.86 -31.48
N LEU A 12 8.20 12.30 -31.97
CA LEU A 12 9.42 12.37 -31.17
C LEU A 12 9.26 13.34 -29.99
N ILE A 13 8.68 14.52 -30.23
CA ILE A 13 8.42 15.50 -29.17
C ILE A 13 7.48 14.91 -28.11
N LEU A 14 6.38 14.27 -28.52
CA LEU A 14 5.45 13.62 -27.60
C LEU A 14 6.12 12.49 -26.82
N ALA A 15 6.99 11.71 -27.46
CA ALA A 15 7.76 10.65 -26.80
C ALA A 15 8.73 11.22 -25.74
N ILE A 16 9.41 12.33 -26.05
CA ILE A 16 10.30 13.01 -25.09
C ILE A 16 9.52 13.54 -23.90
N PHE A 17 8.39 14.22 -24.13
CA PHE A 17 7.54 14.71 -23.04
C PHE A 17 6.96 13.56 -22.20
N GLY A 18 6.52 12.47 -22.84
CA GLY A 18 6.03 11.28 -22.15
C GLY A 18 7.12 10.63 -21.28
N LEU A 19 8.34 10.52 -21.79
CA LEU A 19 9.48 9.99 -21.04
C LEU A 19 9.84 10.91 -19.87
N ALA A 20 9.92 12.23 -20.10
CA ALA A 20 10.24 13.20 -19.05
C ALA A 20 9.19 13.18 -17.93
N PHE A 21 7.91 13.09 -18.29
CA PHE A 21 6.82 12.94 -17.33
C PHE A 21 6.95 11.64 -16.53
N TYR A 22 7.20 10.51 -17.19
CA TYR A 22 7.36 9.22 -16.51
C TYR A 22 8.56 9.21 -15.56
N VAL A 23 9.71 9.77 -15.98
CA VAL A 23 10.88 9.93 -15.12
C VAL A 23 10.57 10.82 -13.91
N GLY A 24 9.85 11.92 -14.12
CA GLY A 24 9.38 12.79 -13.03
C GLY A 24 8.47 12.06 -12.04
N LEU A 25 7.58 11.18 -12.53
CA LEU A 25 6.73 10.34 -11.67
C LEU A 25 7.55 9.35 -10.84
N VAL A 26 8.49 8.64 -11.47
CA VAL A 26 9.40 7.71 -10.77
C VAL A 26 10.15 8.45 -9.67
N ALA A 27 10.71 9.62 -9.96
CA ALA A 27 11.40 10.44 -8.96
C ALA A 27 10.47 10.86 -7.81
N ARG A 28 9.23 11.21 -8.11
CA ARG A 28 8.22 11.57 -7.10
C ARG A 28 7.89 10.39 -6.18
N ILE A 29 7.65 9.20 -6.74
CA ILE A 29 7.37 7.98 -5.96
C ILE A 29 8.59 7.61 -5.11
N TYR A 30 9.80 7.80 -5.62
CA TYR A 30 11.03 7.57 -4.86
C TYR A 30 11.11 8.47 -3.63
N GLY A 31 10.86 9.77 -3.80
CA GLY A 31 10.84 10.73 -2.69
C GLY A 31 9.73 10.46 -1.68
N TYR A 32 8.61 9.91 -2.14
CA TYR A 32 7.45 9.57 -1.31
C TYR A 32 7.69 8.34 -0.41
N ALA A 33 8.68 7.50 -0.74
CA ALA A 33 8.93 6.23 -0.07
C ALA A 33 9.32 6.34 1.41
N ASN A 34 9.79 7.50 1.84
CA ASN A 34 10.24 7.74 3.21
C ASN A 34 9.32 8.69 3.98
N ILE A 35 8.17 9.05 3.42
CA ILE A 35 7.22 9.91 4.13
C ILE A 35 6.56 9.11 5.25
N ASN A 36 6.53 9.73 6.43
CA ASN A 36 5.83 9.21 7.59
C ASN A 36 5.08 10.37 8.24
N GLU A 37 3.75 10.30 8.16
CA GLU A 37 2.82 11.29 8.70
C GLU A 37 2.00 10.70 9.85
N ALA A 38 2.47 9.59 10.43
CA ALA A 38 1.78 8.91 11.52
C ALA A 38 1.45 9.88 12.65
N ARG A 39 0.16 9.98 12.92
CA ARG A 39 -0.44 10.75 14.00
C ARG A 39 -1.61 9.94 14.56
N LYS A 40 -2.22 10.39 15.65
CA LYS A 40 -3.31 9.65 16.28
C LYS A 40 -4.44 9.42 15.27
N ALA A 41 -4.95 8.19 15.23
CA ALA A 41 -6.05 7.79 14.35
C ALA A 41 -6.86 6.65 14.97
N ASP A 42 -8.02 6.36 14.40
CA ASP A 42 -8.94 5.36 14.95
C ASP A 42 -8.45 3.92 14.78
N ALA A 43 -7.73 3.64 13.69
CA ALA A 43 -7.14 2.33 13.42
C ALA A 43 -5.78 2.41 12.70
N VAL A 44 -4.94 1.39 12.88
CA VAL A 44 -3.81 1.10 11.99
C VAL A 44 -4.25 0.10 10.93
N VAL A 45 -4.22 0.48 9.66
CA VAL A 45 -4.49 -0.41 8.53
C VAL A 45 -3.18 -0.97 8.01
N VAL A 46 -3.02 -2.28 8.06
CA VAL A 46 -1.83 -2.97 7.54
C VAL A 46 -2.16 -3.59 6.19
N MET A 47 -1.50 -3.09 5.15
CA MET A 47 -1.63 -3.65 3.80
C MET A 47 -0.95 -5.02 3.73
N GLY A 48 -1.65 -6.01 3.17
CA GLY A 48 -1.12 -7.36 2.91
C GLY A 48 0.08 -7.38 1.97
N ALA A 49 0.84 -8.47 1.96
CA ALA A 49 2.01 -8.63 1.10
C ALA A 49 2.26 -10.08 0.68
N SER A 50 2.43 -10.98 1.65
CA SER A 50 2.47 -12.45 1.48
C SER A 50 2.67 -13.13 2.84
N GLN A 51 2.26 -14.39 2.93
CA GLN A 51 2.60 -15.26 4.04
C GLN A 51 3.22 -16.55 3.51
N TRP A 52 4.11 -17.18 4.26
CA TRP A 52 4.73 -18.45 3.88
C TRP A 52 4.46 -19.49 4.97
N ASN A 53 3.68 -20.51 4.62
CA ASN A 53 3.37 -21.65 5.50
C ASN A 53 2.81 -21.23 6.88
N GLY A 54 1.91 -20.26 6.89
CA GLY A 54 1.27 -19.77 8.12
C GLY A 54 2.10 -18.77 8.91
N LYS A 55 3.17 -18.22 8.31
CA LYS A 55 3.99 -17.16 8.90
C LYS A 55 4.03 -15.94 7.99
N PRO A 56 4.07 -14.72 8.52
CA PRO A 56 4.20 -13.54 7.66
C PRO A 56 5.53 -13.62 6.89
N SER A 57 5.53 -13.22 5.61
CA SER A 57 6.78 -13.04 4.87
C SER A 57 7.60 -11.92 5.50
N PRO A 58 8.91 -11.79 5.23
CA PRO A 58 9.74 -10.73 5.82
C PRO A 58 9.18 -9.32 5.60
N VAL A 59 8.57 -9.07 4.42
CA VAL A 59 7.91 -7.80 4.11
C VAL A 59 6.66 -7.62 4.96
N PHE A 60 5.81 -8.64 5.03
CA PHE A 60 4.59 -8.54 5.82
C PHE A 60 4.88 -8.42 7.32
N GLN A 61 5.90 -9.14 7.81
CA GLN A 61 6.37 -9.06 9.17
C GLN A 61 6.89 -7.65 9.50
N ALA A 62 7.69 -7.04 8.64
CA ALA A 62 8.16 -5.66 8.84
C ALA A 62 6.99 -4.67 8.97
N ARG A 63 5.93 -4.86 8.17
CA ARG A 63 4.69 -4.05 8.27
C ARG A 63 3.95 -4.28 9.58
N LEU A 64 3.82 -5.53 10.03
CA LEU A 64 3.20 -5.88 11.31
C LEU A 64 4.01 -5.34 12.50
N ASP A 65 5.34 -5.43 12.43
CA ASP A 65 6.26 -4.88 13.43
C ASP A 65 6.13 -3.37 13.55
N HIS A 66 6.08 -2.68 12.40
CA HIS A 66 5.86 -1.24 12.38
C HIS A 66 4.49 -0.86 12.94
N ALA A 67 3.43 -1.55 12.54
CA ALA A 67 2.08 -1.36 13.07
C ALA A 67 2.02 -1.59 14.59
N PHE A 68 2.73 -2.61 15.09
CA PHE A 68 2.84 -2.88 16.52
C PHE A 68 3.57 -1.74 17.26
N SER A 69 4.61 -1.17 16.66
CA SER A 69 5.30 0.00 17.24
C SER A 69 4.38 1.22 17.36
N LEU A 70 3.51 1.47 16.37
CA LEU A 70 2.52 2.54 16.40
C LEU A 70 1.48 2.32 17.51
N TYR A 71 1.07 1.07 17.71
CA TYR A 71 0.20 0.68 18.83
C TYR A 71 0.86 0.91 20.19
N GLN A 72 2.12 0.51 20.35
CA GLN A 72 2.87 0.72 21.59
C GLN A 72 3.10 2.21 21.90
N ALA A 73 3.31 3.02 20.86
CA ALA A 73 3.42 4.47 20.98
C ALA A 73 2.06 5.18 21.20
N GLY A 74 0.95 4.45 21.21
CA GLY A 74 -0.38 4.99 21.50
C GLY A 74 -0.99 5.80 20.36
N PHE A 75 -0.54 5.60 19.13
CA PHE A 75 -1.11 6.26 17.94
C PHE A 75 -2.50 5.72 17.59
N SER A 76 -2.73 4.42 17.80
CA SER A 76 -4.06 3.81 17.71
C SER A 76 -4.11 2.54 18.55
N SER A 77 -5.31 2.14 18.94
CA SER A 77 -5.54 0.93 19.72
C SER A 77 -6.18 -0.20 18.92
N LYS A 78 -6.53 0.03 17.65
CA LYS A 78 -7.21 -0.93 16.79
C LYS A 78 -6.38 -1.19 15.53
N PHE A 79 -6.54 -2.37 14.96
CA PHE A 79 -5.88 -2.80 13.73
C PHE A 79 -6.91 -3.25 12.71
N ILE A 80 -6.67 -2.96 11.45
CA ILE A 80 -7.37 -3.59 10.33
C ILE A 80 -6.30 -4.25 9.46
N LEU A 81 -6.29 -5.57 9.41
CA LEU A 81 -5.33 -6.33 8.63
C LEU A 81 -5.97 -6.74 7.31
N THR A 82 -5.28 -6.47 6.20
CA THR A 82 -5.77 -6.80 4.85
C THR A 82 -4.97 -7.93 4.24
N GLY A 83 -5.57 -8.58 3.25
CA GLY A 83 -4.96 -9.65 2.48
C GLY A 83 -5.74 -10.96 2.64
N GLY A 84 -6.22 -11.47 1.50
CA GLY A 84 -6.93 -12.74 1.41
C GLY A 84 -6.01 -13.95 1.34
N VAL A 85 -6.54 -15.06 0.85
CA VAL A 85 -5.80 -16.31 0.66
C VAL A 85 -4.97 -16.22 -0.62
N GLY A 86 -3.63 -16.33 -0.49
CA GLY A 86 -2.72 -16.37 -1.62
C GLY A 86 -2.86 -17.63 -2.48
N ASN A 87 -2.36 -17.57 -3.71
CA ASN A 87 -2.39 -18.72 -4.62
C ASN A 87 -1.60 -19.90 -4.05
N GLY A 88 -2.26 -21.02 -3.80
CA GLY A 88 -1.65 -22.24 -3.25
C GLY A 88 -1.50 -22.23 -1.72
N GLU A 89 -2.03 -21.21 -1.05
CA GLU A 89 -2.01 -21.07 0.39
C GLU A 89 -3.32 -21.54 1.03
N ARG A 90 -3.27 -21.90 2.32
CA ARG A 90 -4.44 -22.36 3.08
C ARG A 90 -5.04 -21.29 3.99
N LEU A 91 -4.23 -20.30 4.39
CA LEU A 91 -4.59 -19.26 5.33
C LEU A 91 -4.58 -17.92 4.62
N ALA A 92 -5.46 -17.01 5.03
CA ALA A 92 -5.43 -15.63 4.58
C ALA A 92 -4.24 -14.90 5.20
N GLU A 93 -3.64 -13.95 4.47
CA GLU A 93 -2.57 -13.10 5.01
C GLU A 93 -3.04 -12.36 6.28
N SER A 94 -4.25 -11.81 6.27
CA SER A 94 -4.82 -11.11 7.42
C SER A 94 -5.06 -12.02 8.63
N GLU A 95 -5.29 -13.32 8.42
CA GLU A 95 -5.38 -14.31 9.51
C GLU A 95 -4.00 -14.55 10.13
N VAL A 96 -2.99 -14.81 9.30
CA VAL A 96 -1.59 -14.97 9.76
C VAL A 96 -1.11 -13.72 10.49
N GLY A 97 -1.44 -12.53 9.99
CA GLY A 97 -1.08 -11.27 10.64
C GLY A 97 -1.78 -11.06 11.98
N LYS A 98 -3.02 -11.55 12.14
CA LYS A 98 -3.75 -11.47 13.41
C LYS A 98 -3.08 -12.35 14.46
N ASP A 99 -2.75 -13.59 14.09
CA ASP A 99 -2.09 -14.53 14.99
C ASP A 99 -0.73 -13.96 15.44
N TYR A 100 0.03 -13.38 14.51
CA TYR A 100 1.29 -12.70 14.80
C TYR A 100 1.14 -11.56 15.84
N LEU A 101 0.12 -10.71 15.72
CA LEU A 101 -0.10 -9.62 16.68
C LEU A 101 -0.63 -10.13 18.03
N ILE A 102 -1.41 -11.21 18.05
CA ILE A 102 -1.86 -11.87 19.28
C ILE A 102 -0.66 -12.45 20.04
N GLU A 103 0.29 -13.08 19.35
CA GLU A 103 1.55 -13.54 19.95
C GLU A 103 2.34 -12.39 20.58
N LYS A 104 2.21 -11.17 20.03
CA LYS A 104 2.74 -9.92 20.62
C LYS A 104 1.86 -9.29 21.69
N SER A 105 0.93 -10.05 22.25
CA SER A 105 0.02 -9.63 23.32
C SER A 105 -0.97 -8.52 22.94
N VAL A 106 -1.29 -8.35 21.64
CA VAL A 106 -2.40 -7.51 21.20
C VAL A 106 -3.72 -8.26 21.43
N PRO A 107 -4.70 -7.68 22.15
CA PRO A 107 -6.01 -8.32 22.32
C PRO A 107 -6.71 -8.54 20.98
N GLY A 108 -7.12 -9.78 20.67
CA GLY A 108 -7.74 -10.13 19.40
C GLY A 108 -9.00 -9.34 19.05
N GLN A 109 -9.75 -8.86 20.04
CA GLN A 109 -10.93 -8.00 19.87
C GLN A 109 -10.61 -6.60 19.30
N LYS A 110 -9.33 -6.21 19.27
CA LYS A 110 -8.84 -4.96 18.68
C LYS A 110 -8.42 -5.14 17.22
N ILE A 111 -8.46 -6.36 16.68
CA ILE A 111 -7.97 -6.70 15.36
C ILE A 111 -9.13 -7.10 14.45
N PHE A 112 -9.42 -6.25 13.48
CA PHE A 112 -10.35 -6.50 12.38
C PHE A 112 -9.58 -7.07 11.19
N ARG A 113 -10.24 -7.90 10.37
CA ARG A 113 -9.62 -8.55 9.21
C ARG A 113 -10.43 -8.30 7.96
N GLU A 114 -9.71 -8.18 6.86
CA GLU A 114 -10.19 -8.09 5.50
C GLU A 114 -9.52 -9.23 4.71
N GLU A 115 -10.31 -10.23 4.32
CA GLU A 115 -9.84 -11.51 3.76
C GLU A 115 -10.26 -11.73 2.29
N VAL A 116 -10.98 -10.78 1.69
CA VAL A 116 -11.66 -10.97 0.38
C VAL A 116 -10.90 -10.29 -0.76
N GLY A 117 -10.32 -9.12 -0.48
CA GLY A 117 -9.63 -8.28 -1.45
C GLY A 117 -8.41 -8.97 -2.03
N GLN A 118 -8.39 -9.05 -3.36
CA GLN A 118 -7.28 -9.58 -4.15
C GLN A 118 -6.40 -8.46 -4.73
N THR A 119 -6.86 -7.21 -4.64
CA THR A 119 -6.13 -6.02 -5.08
C THR A 119 -6.15 -4.95 -4.00
N SER A 120 -5.17 -4.04 -4.02
CA SER A 120 -5.09 -2.92 -3.08
C SER A 120 -6.40 -2.13 -3.00
N LEU A 121 -7.03 -1.89 -4.15
CA LEU A 121 -8.31 -1.16 -4.23
C LEU A 121 -9.47 -1.94 -3.62
N GLN A 122 -9.55 -3.25 -3.84
CA GLN A 122 -10.58 -4.09 -3.23
C GLN A 122 -10.41 -4.14 -1.71
N SER A 123 -9.17 -4.32 -1.23
CA SER A 123 -8.88 -4.27 0.20
C SER A 123 -9.27 -2.93 0.80
N LEU A 124 -8.90 -1.80 0.19
CA LEU A 124 -9.28 -0.48 0.71
C LEU A 124 -10.79 -0.22 0.69
N LYS A 125 -11.53 -0.74 -0.30
CA LYS A 125 -13.00 -0.69 -0.29
C LYS A 125 -13.60 -1.46 0.88
N GLN A 126 -13.07 -2.64 1.18
CA GLN A 126 -13.52 -3.40 2.34
C GLN A 126 -13.09 -2.75 3.66
N VAL A 127 -11.90 -2.13 3.71
CA VAL A 127 -11.48 -1.28 4.84
C VAL A 127 -12.48 -0.17 5.07
N ALA A 128 -12.93 0.55 4.03
CA ALA A 128 -13.94 1.60 4.15
C ALA A 128 -15.24 1.08 4.79
N GLN A 129 -15.70 -0.13 4.41
CA GLN A 129 -16.87 -0.76 5.03
C GLN A 129 -16.65 -1.08 6.51
N ILE A 130 -15.47 -1.57 6.88
CA ILE A 130 -15.12 -1.84 8.29
C ILE A 130 -15.11 -0.54 9.08
N LEU A 131 -14.54 0.53 8.54
CA LEU A 131 -14.48 1.85 9.16
C LEU A 131 -15.90 2.38 9.44
N GLU A 132 -16.79 2.31 8.44
CA GLU A 132 -18.19 2.72 8.58
C GLU A 132 -18.92 1.91 9.67
N GLN A 133 -18.80 0.58 9.65
CA GLN A 133 -19.44 -0.30 10.64
C GLN A 133 -18.96 -0.04 12.07
N GLN A 134 -17.67 0.31 12.22
CA GLN A 134 -17.04 0.56 13.51
C GLN A 134 -17.06 2.03 13.93
N LYS A 135 -17.66 2.92 13.11
CA LYS A 135 -17.70 4.38 13.31
C LYS A 135 -16.31 4.96 13.53
N MET A 136 -15.41 4.66 12.59
CA MET A 136 -14.04 5.15 12.55
C MET A 136 -13.86 6.01 11.30
N ASP A 137 -13.18 7.14 11.43
CA ASP A 137 -13.07 8.12 10.34
C ASP A 137 -11.63 8.24 9.82
N SER A 138 -10.65 7.91 10.67
CA SER A 138 -9.22 8.10 10.39
C SER A 138 -8.40 6.82 10.53
N ILE A 139 -7.39 6.66 9.66
CA ILE A 139 -6.47 5.53 9.70
C ILE A 139 -5.00 5.94 9.62
N ILE A 140 -4.12 5.11 10.17
CA ILE A 140 -2.71 5.10 9.81
C ILE A 140 -2.49 3.95 8.83
N LEU A 141 -2.07 4.27 7.61
CA LEU A 141 -1.90 3.29 6.55
C LEU A 141 -0.44 2.80 6.49
N VAL A 142 -0.25 1.50 6.69
CA VAL A 142 1.07 0.84 6.80
C VAL A 142 1.30 -0.13 5.63
N SER A 143 2.43 0.06 4.93
CA SER A 143 2.86 -0.65 3.73
C SER A 143 4.29 -0.23 3.36
N ASP A 144 4.83 -0.74 2.26
CA ASP A 144 6.16 -0.38 1.79
C ASP A 144 6.17 1.03 1.15
N GLY A 145 7.31 1.71 1.24
CA GLY A 145 7.46 3.10 0.79
C GLY A 145 6.96 3.40 -0.62
N PHE A 146 7.42 2.68 -1.65
CA PHE A 146 7.01 2.95 -3.03
C PHE A 146 5.53 2.69 -3.30
N HIS A 147 4.85 1.92 -2.44
CA HIS A 147 3.42 1.63 -2.53
C HIS A 147 2.56 2.78 -2.01
N MET A 148 3.12 3.60 -1.11
CA MET A 148 2.34 4.54 -0.32
C MET A 148 1.61 5.59 -1.16
N MET A 149 2.24 6.12 -2.20
CA MET A 149 1.62 7.15 -3.05
C MET A 149 0.32 6.66 -3.69
N ARG A 150 0.30 5.41 -4.16
CA ARG A 150 -0.89 4.82 -4.77
C ARG A 150 -1.97 4.52 -3.73
N LEU A 151 -1.56 4.00 -2.58
CA LEU A 151 -2.45 3.66 -1.49
C LEU A 151 -3.13 4.89 -0.87
N GLU A 152 -2.37 5.95 -0.61
CA GLU A 152 -2.92 7.23 -0.16
C GLU A 152 -3.96 7.73 -1.17
N LYS A 153 -3.60 7.74 -2.46
CA LYS A 153 -4.53 8.23 -3.48
C LYS A 153 -5.81 7.40 -3.56
N MET A 154 -5.70 6.08 -3.40
CA MET A 154 -6.86 5.19 -3.35
C MET A 154 -7.72 5.43 -2.11
N ALA A 155 -7.11 5.67 -0.95
CA ALA A 155 -7.81 5.97 0.29
C ALA A 155 -8.57 7.30 0.19
N GLU A 156 -7.93 8.35 -0.34
CA GLU A 156 -8.57 9.64 -0.62
C GLU A 156 -9.78 9.51 -1.54
N ASP A 157 -9.65 8.75 -2.64
CA ASP A 157 -10.73 8.54 -3.60
C ASP A 157 -11.91 7.75 -3.01
N LEU A 158 -11.68 7.03 -1.91
CA LEU A 158 -12.69 6.32 -1.13
C LEU A 158 -13.22 7.16 0.06
N GLY A 159 -12.76 8.39 0.23
CA GLY A 159 -13.17 9.27 1.32
C GLY A 159 -12.61 8.88 2.69
N ILE A 160 -11.52 8.12 2.74
CA ILE A 160 -10.86 7.71 3.98
C ILE A 160 -9.80 8.75 4.37
N GLU A 161 -9.85 9.28 5.59
CA GLU A 161 -8.78 10.12 6.12
C GLU A 161 -7.57 9.23 6.50
N ALA A 162 -6.59 9.15 5.61
CA ALA A 162 -5.44 8.28 5.77
C ALA A 162 -4.15 9.07 6.05
N TYR A 163 -3.42 8.66 7.09
CA TYR A 163 -2.07 9.12 7.38
C TYR A 163 -1.08 8.02 7.01
N ILE A 164 -0.19 8.28 6.07
CA ILE A 164 0.75 7.25 5.61
C ILE A 164 1.89 7.03 6.61
N SER A 165 2.29 5.77 6.77
CA SER A 165 3.45 5.40 7.59
C SER A 165 4.20 4.26 6.91
N ALA A 166 5.18 4.65 6.07
CA ALA A 166 5.97 3.72 5.28
C ALA A 166 6.87 2.84 6.16
N THR A 167 6.93 1.54 5.83
CA THR A 167 7.94 0.63 6.37
C THR A 167 9.20 0.65 5.53
N GLN A 168 10.35 0.64 6.19
CA GLN A 168 11.63 0.43 5.53
C GLN A 168 11.84 -1.07 5.30
N GLY A 169 11.83 -1.48 4.04
CA GLY A 169 12.21 -2.82 3.63
C GLY A 169 13.65 -2.86 3.15
N TYR A 170 14.37 -3.94 3.45
CA TYR A 170 15.67 -4.21 2.83
C TYR A 170 15.43 -4.93 1.50
N MET A 171 15.68 -4.23 0.39
CA MET A 171 15.65 -4.80 -0.95
C MET A 171 17.01 -4.59 -1.62
N SER A 172 17.36 -5.46 -2.57
CA SER A 172 18.52 -5.20 -3.42
C SER A 172 18.20 -4.07 -4.42
N ASN A 173 19.21 -3.32 -4.86
CA ASN A 173 19.03 -2.21 -5.79
C ASN A 173 18.22 -2.59 -7.04
N LEU A 174 18.40 -3.81 -7.57
CA LEU A 174 17.64 -4.29 -8.72
C LEU A 174 16.17 -4.58 -8.39
N ALA A 175 15.91 -5.13 -7.20
CA ALA A 175 14.55 -5.39 -6.74
C ALA A 175 13.81 -4.07 -6.48
N GLU A 176 14.47 -3.09 -5.85
CA GLU A 176 13.93 -1.74 -5.67
C GLU A 176 13.61 -1.07 -7.00
N PHE A 177 14.55 -1.11 -7.96
CA PHE A 177 14.32 -0.54 -9.30
C PHE A 177 13.13 -1.17 -10.00
N LYS A 178 13.00 -2.51 -9.97
CA LYS A 178 11.83 -3.19 -10.54
C LYS A 178 10.55 -2.81 -9.81
N TYR A 179 10.61 -2.68 -8.49
CA TYR A 179 9.45 -2.33 -7.68
C TYR A 179 8.95 -0.92 -7.97
N ILE A 180 9.84 0.08 -7.98
CA ILE A 180 9.44 1.46 -8.29
C ILE A 180 8.90 1.61 -9.71
N MET A 181 9.49 0.90 -10.68
CA MET A 181 8.99 0.88 -12.06
C MET A 181 7.59 0.28 -12.13
N ARG A 182 7.37 -0.84 -11.41
CA ARG A 182 6.04 -1.45 -11.30
C ARG A 182 5.05 -0.47 -10.68
N GLU A 183 5.35 0.12 -9.52
CA GLU A 183 4.45 1.05 -8.83
C GLU A 183 4.16 2.30 -9.66
N SER A 184 5.14 2.82 -10.40
CA SER A 184 4.95 3.95 -11.32
C SER A 184 3.94 3.60 -12.42
N LEU A 185 4.05 2.42 -13.00
CA LEU A 185 3.11 1.95 -14.01
C LEU A 185 1.70 1.72 -13.43
N VAL A 186 1.58 0.99 -12.32
CA VAL A 186 0.26 0.69 -11.74
C VAL A 186 -0.40 1.94 -11.15
N TYR A 187 0.37 2.92 -10.69
CA TYR A 187 -0.18 4.22 -10.28
C TYR A 187 -0.79 4.98 -11.47
N LEU A 188 -0.11 5.00 -12.63
CA LEU A 188 -0.69 5.59 -13.85
C LEU A 188 -1.95 4.86 -14.29
N LEU A 189 -1.94 3.52 -14.27
CA LEU A 189 -3.14 2.74 -14.59
C LEU A 189 -4.29 3.07 -13.64
N TYR A 190 -4.00 3.21 -12.34
CA TYR A 190 -5.01 3.63 -11.37
C TYR A 190 -5.55 5.04 -11.66
N LEU A 191 -4.69 6.01 -11.96
CA LEU A 191 -5.12 7.38 -12.28
C LEU A 191 -6.03 7.43 -13.53
N LEU A 192 -5.78 6.57 -14.52
CA LEU A 192 -6.52 6.55 -15.78
C LEU A 192 -7.80 5.71 -15.73
N PHE A 193 -7.77 4.57 -15.04
CA PHE A 193 -8.80 3.54 -15.13
C PHE A 193 -9.43 3.16 -13.79
N LYS A 194 -8.87 3.63 -12.66
CA LYS A 194 -9.31 3.29 -11.30
C LYS A 194 -9.31 1.77 -11.05
N VAL A 195 -8.26 1.09 -11.51
CA VAL A 195 -7.99 -0.35 -11.33
C VAL A 195 -6.71 -0.62 -10.58
#